data_AF-A0A7V2T6N8-F1
#
_entry.id   AF-A0A7V2T6N8-F1
#
_cell.length_a   1.000
_cell.length_b   1.000
_cell.length_c   1.000
_cell.angle_alpha   90.00
_cell.angle_beta   90.00
_cell.angle_gamma   90.00
#
_symmetry.space_group_name_H-M   'P 1'
#
loop_
_entity.id
_entity.type
_entity.pdbx_description
1 polymer ?
#
loop_
_entity_poly.entity_id
_entity_poly.type
_entity_poly.pdbx_seq_one_letter_code
_entity_poly.pdbx_strand_id
1 'polypeptide(L)'
;LLGLLAVQLFVGDVATMLANALRETLAMFGIDTSGMAPPAWLPVLPGILGLSWLLMTCINAVLAQKLAERAGMAIRPSPAFLAFAVAPWTLPALVASALATAVLGGAPLFFAATALVLFSLPYLFQGLAVVHVLARRTRTPAVPLTLFYAVLLFFSWPLVLGVVGLGLVEDWAGLRRRLI
;
A
#
# COMPACT_ATOMS: atom_id res chain seq x y z
N LEU A 1 -4.45 32.00 -0.88
CA LEU A 1 -4.13 32.25 0.54
C LEU A 1 -5.17 31.62 1.48
N LEU A 2 -6.47 31.92 1.37
CA LEU A 2 -7.51 31.33 2.22
C LEU A 2 -7.63 29.80 2.14
N GLY A 3 -7.52 29.19 0.94
CA GLY A 3 -7.55 27.73 0.79
C GLY A 3 -6.32 27.02 1.39
N LEU A 4 -5.15 27.65 1.36
CA LEU A 4 -3.92 27.13 1.96
C LEU A 4 -3.99 27.16 3.50
N LEU A 5 -4.58 28.22 4.07
CA LEU A 5 -4.84 28.34 5.51
C LEU A 5 -5.89 27.34 6.00
N ALA A 6 -6.97 27.12 5.24
CA ALA A 6 -8.00 26.14 5.59
C ALA A 6 -7.45 24.70 5.55
N VAL A 7 -6.63 24.38 4.54
CA VAL A 7 -5.90 23.11 4.48
C VAL A 7 -4.93 23.00 5.66
N GLN A 8 -4.14 24.03 5.99
CA GLN A 8 -3.24 23.96 7.14
C GLN A 8 -3.94 23.81 8.49
N LEU A 9 -5.11 24.46 8.69
CA LEU A 9 -5.91 24.31 9.90
C LEU A 9 -6.48 22.89 10.04
N PHE A 10 -7.03 22.33 8.97
CA PHE A 10 -7.56 20.96 8.97
C PHE A 10 -6.45 19.91 9.12
N VAL A 11 -5.33 20.10 8.41
CA VAL A 11 -4.17 19.19 8.42
C VAL A 11 -3.46 19.22 9.77
N GLY A 12 -3.27 20.42 10.34
CA GLY A 12 -2.65 20.62 11.65
C GLY A 12 -3.40 19.91 12.78
N ASP A 13 -4.73 20.02 12.75
CA ASP A 13 -5.62 19.43 13.76
C ASP A 13 -5.60 17.89 13.74
N VAL A 14 -5.54 17.27 12.56
CA VAL A 14 -5.47 15.81 12.45
C VAL A 14 -4.15 15.24 12.95
N ALA A 15 -3.01 15.90 12.66
CA ALA A 15 -1.70 15.43 13.11
C ALA A 15 -1.56 15.50 14.65
N THR A 16 -2.04 16.59 15.26
CA THR A 16 -2.08 16.71 16.72
C THR A 16 -3.08 15.73 17.33
N MET A 17 -4.26 15.55 16.72
CA MET A 17 -5.25 14.57 17.16
C MET A 17 -4.68 13.15 17.17
N LEU A 18 -4.00 12.72 16.11
CA LEU A 18 -3.41 11.38 16.03
C LEU A 18 -2.28 11.18 17.05
N ALA A 19 -1.42 12.18 17.22
CA ALA A 19 -0.36 12.13 18.23
C ALA A 19 -0.93 12.09 19.65
N ASN A 20 -2.01 12.82 19.91
CA ASN A 20 -2.68 12.83 21.21
C ASN A 20 -3.41 11.51 21.46
N ALA A 21 -4.13 10.98 20.48
CA ALA A 21 -4.81 9.68 20.58
C ALA A 21 -3.81 8.53 20.87
N LEU A 22 -2.62 8.54 20.26
CA LEU A 22 -1.57 7.58 20.58
C LEU A 22 -1.09 7.75 22.03
N ARG A 23 -0.83 8.99 22.47
CA ARG A 23 -0.39 9.26 23.85
C ARG A 23 -1.43 8.81 24.88
N GLU A 24 -2.70 9.12 24.64
CA GLU A 24 -3.81 8.69 25.49
C GLU A 24 -3.89 7.16 25.55
N THR A 25 -3.80 6.49 24.40
CA THR A 25 -3.80 5.02 24.33
C THR A 25 -2.64 4.42 25.11
N LEU A 26 -1.42 4.95 24.97
CA LEU A 26 -0.25 4.47 25.70
C LEU A 26 -0.35 4.73 27.20
N ALA A 27 -0.92 5.88 27.59
CA ALA A 27 -1.18 6.20 29.00
C ALA A 27 -2.18 5.21 29.63
N MET A 28 -3.18 4.71 28.87
CA MET A 28 -4.08 3.64 29.35
C MET A 28 -3.33 2.35 29.70
N PHE A 29 -2.17 2.09 29.07
CA PHE A 29 -1.29 0.97 29.38
C PHE A 29 -0.23 1.29 30.43
N GLY A 30 -0.30 2.46 31.09
CA GLY A 30 0.68 2.91 32.08
C GLY A 30 2.03 3.32 31.49
N ILE A 31 2.10 3.53 30.17
CA ILE A 31 3.31 3.96 29.48
C ILE A 31 3.35 5.48 29.48
N ASP A 32 4.21 6.06 30.31
CA ASP A 32 4.46 7.50 30.28
C ASP A 32 5.28 7.87 29.04
N THR A 33 4.71 8.74 28.22
CA THR A 33 5.33 9.26 27.00
C THR A 33 5.70 10.73 27.13
N SER A 34 5.56 11.31 28.33
CA SER A 34 5.96 12.68 28.60
C SER A 34 7.44 12.89 28.28
N GLY A 35 7.74 13.87 27.43
CA GLY A 35 9.09 14.14 26.95
C GLY A 35 9.62 13.24 25.82
N MET A 36 8.91 12.17 25.41
CA MET A 36 9.29 11.39 24.23
C MET A 36 8.85 12.07 22.93
N ALA A 37 9.76 12.12 21.96
CA ALA A 37 9.41 12.49 20.60
C ALA A 37 8.44 11.45 20.00
N PRO A 38 7.48 11.86 19.16
CA PRO A 38 6.63 10.91 18.44
C PRO A 38 7.47 9.92 17.62
N PRO A 39 7.05 8.65 17.50
CA PRO A 39 7.81 7.68 16.75
C PRO A 39 7.83 8.04 15.26
N ALA A 40 8.96 7.78 14.60
CA ALA A 40 9.18 8.13 13.19
C ALA A 40 8.19 7.47 12.21
N TRP A 41 7.56 6.36 12.61
CA TRP A 41 6.55 5.66 11.81
C TRP A 41 5.14 6.24 11.94
N LEU A 42 4.88 7.12 12.92
CA LEU A 42 3.56 7.68 13.19
C LEU A 42 2.89 8.31 11.95
N PRO A 43 3.61 9.08 11.09
CA PRO A 43 3.00 9.69 9.91
C PRO A 43 2.51 8.69 8.86
N VAL A 44 3.02 7.45 8.88
CA VAL A 44 2.67 6.38 7.93
C VAL A 44 1.35 5.70 8.34
N LEU A 45 0.94 5.81 9.60
CA LEU A 45 -0.20 5.10 10.17
C LEU A 45 -1.52 5.33 9.40
N PRO A 46 -1.91 6.56 9.01
CA PRO A 46 -3.14 6.76 8.24
C PRO A 46 -3.07 6.08 6.86
N GLY A 47 -1.89 6.08 6.24
CA GLY A 47 -1.63 5.34 4.99
C GLY A 47 -1.86 3.83 5.16
N ILE A 48 -1.40 3.24 6.25
CA ILE A 48 -1.61 1.80 6.55
C ILE A 48 -3.10 1.49 6.74
N LEU A 49 -3.83 2.34 7.47
CA LEU A 49 -5.28 2.17 7.66
C LEU A 49 -6.05 2.31 6.34
N GLY A 50 -5.68 3.28 5.50
CA GLY A 50 -6.26 3.42 4.16
C GLY A 50 -5.94 2.22 3.27
N LEU A 51 -4.70 1.73 3.33
CA LEU A 51 -4.24 0.56 2.58
C LEU A 51 -4.98 -0.71 2.99
N SER A 52 -5.17 -0.94 4.30
CA SER A 52 -5.91 -2.12 4.79
C SER A 52 -7.36 -2.10 4.32
N TRP A 53 -8.00 -0.92 4.35
CA TRP A 53 -9.35 -0.73 3.84
C TRP A 53 -9.45 -1.01 2.34
N LEU A 54 -8.52 -0.45 1.55
CA LEU A 54 -8.47 -0.70 0.11
C LEU A 54 -8.25 -2.18 -0.21
N LEU A 55 -7.30 -2.83 0.48
CA LEU A 55 -7.02 -4.24 0.31
C LEU A 55 -8.26 -5.09 0.63
N MET A 56 -8.93 -4.83 1.75
CA MET A 56 -10.16 -5.52 2.12
C MET A 56 -11.25 -5.31 1.06
N THR A 57 -11.39 -4.09 0.54
CA THR A 57 -12.34 -3.76 -0.53
C THR A 57 -12.02 -4.53 -1.82
N CYS A 58 -10.75 -4.60 -2.22
CA CYS A 58 -10.31 -5.39 -3.36
C CYS A 58 -10.60 -6.89 -3.16
N ILE A 59 -10.32 -7.43 -1.98
CA ILE A 59 -10.59 -8.84 -1.64
C ILE A 59 -12.10 -9.12 -1.74
N ASN A 60 -12.93 -8.27 -1.12
CA ASN A 60 -14.38 -8.39 -1.17
C ASN A 60 -14.91 -8.32 -2.60
N ALA A 61 -14.38 -7.40 -3.41
CA ALA A 61 -14.77 -7.28 -4.82
C ALA A 61 -14.41 -8.54 -5.63
N VAL A 62 -13.23 -9.11 -5.43
CA VAL A 62 -12.80 -10.36 -6.10
C VAL A 62 -13.65 -11.54 -5.66
N LEU A 63 -13.96 -11.67 -4.37
CA LEU A 63 -14.82 -12.74 -3.85
C LEU A 63 -16.24 -12.62 -4.37
N ALA A 64 -16.82 -11.41 -4.36
CA ALA A 64 -18.15 -11.13 -4.89
C ALA A 64 -18.23 -11.45 -6.39
N GLN A 65 -17.22 -11.02 -7.16
CA GLN A 65 -17.13 -11.31 -8.58
C GLN A 65 -17.06 -12.83 -8.86
N LYS A 66 -16.23 -13.56 -8.11
CA LYS A 66 -16.11 -15.01 -8.25
C LYS A 66 -17.41 -15.75 -7.88
N LEU A 67 -18.14 -15.24 -6.90
CA LEU A 67 -19.46 -15.78 -6.55
C LEU A 67 -20.49 -15.49 -7.65
N ALA A 68 -20.49 -14.27 -8.21
CA ALA A 68 -21.35 -13.90 -9.32
C ALA A 68 -21.09 -14.77 -10.56
N GLU A 69 -19.84 -15.09 -10.86
CA GLU A 69 -19.49 -16.01 -11.95
C GLU A 69 -20.03 -17.41 -11.73
N ARG A 70 -19.85 -17.96 -10.52
CA ARG A 70 -20.39 -19.27 -10.15
C ARG A 70 -21.91 -19.33 -10.22
N ALA A 71 -22.58 -18.22 -9.95
CA ALA A 71 -24.03 -18.09 -10.03
C ALA A 71 -24.55 -17.76 -11.44
N GLY A 72 -23.68 -17.59 -12.45
CA GLY A 72 -24.09 -17.18 -13.79
C GLY A 72 -24.61 -15.73 -13.88
N MET A 73 -24.33 -14.91 -12.86
CA MET A 73 -24.79 -13.51 -12.75
C MET A 73 -23.68 -12.49 -13.02
N ALA A 74 -22.50 -12.93 -13.45
CA ALA A 74 -21.38 -12.04 -13.71
C ALA A 74 -21.63 -11.18 -14.96
N ILE A 75 -21.77 -9.87 -14.74
CA ILE A 75 -21.92 -8.88 -15.82
C ILE A 75 -20.58 -8.54 -16.47
N ARG A 76 -19.50 -8.55 -15.67
CA ARG A 76 -18.13 -8.25 -16.10
C ARG A 76 -17.29 -9.52 -15.99
N PRO A 77 -16.25 -9.69 -16.83
CA PRO A 77 -15.29 -10.78 -16.64
C PRO A 77 -14.48 -10.57 -15.37
N SER A 78 -14.03 -11.67 -14.73
CA SER A 78 -13.07 -11.61 -13.63
C SER A 78 -11.83 -10.79 -13.99
N PRO A 79 -11.30 -10.00 -13.03
CA PRO A 79 -10.07 -9.24 -13.23
C PRO A 79 -8.92 -10.15 -13.69
N ALA A 80 -8.36 -9.86 -14.85
CA ALA A 80 -7.16 -10.52 -15.35
C ALA A 80 -5.92 -9.92 -14.66
N PHE A 81 -5.61 -10.37 -13.44
CA PHE A 81 -4.46 -9.89 -12.64
C PHE A 81 -3.11 -9.97 -13.37
N LEU A 82 -2.96 -10.88 -14.33
CA LEU A 82 -1.77 -11.00 -15.16
C LEU A 82 -1.65 -9.89 -16.22
N ALA A 83 -2.77 -9.36 -16.68
CA ALA A 83 -2.85 -8.24 -17.64
C ALA A 83 -2.89 -6.87 -16.95
N PHE A 84 -2.78 -6.83 -15.62
CA PHE A 84 -2.74 -5.59 -14.86
C PHE A 84 -1.51 -4.76 -15.25
N ALA A 85 -1.78 -3.60 -15.85
CA ALA A 85 -0.81 -2.57 -16.14
C ALA A 85 -1.10 -1.36 -15.25
N VAL A 86 -0.05 -0.80 -14.69
CA VAL A 86 -0.14 0.38 -13.84
C VAL A 86 -0.28 1.63 -14.71
N ALA A 87 -1.09 2.60 -14.27
CA ALA A 87 -1.33 3.80 -15.06
C ALA A 87 -0.08 4.71 -15.04
N PRO A 88 0.31 5.33 -16.17
CA PRO A 88 1.59 6.07 -16.28
C PRO A 88 1.77 7.22 -15.27
N TRP A 89 0.67 7.79 -14.78
CA TRP A 89 0.69 8.90 -13.82
C TRP A 89 1.02 8.47 -12.38
N THR A 90 0.93 7.17 -12.09
CA THR A 90 1.15 6.66 -10.72
C THR A 90 2.63 6.69 -10.33
N LEU A 91 3.55 6.54 -11.28
CA LEU A 91 4.99 6.63 -11.02
C LEU A 91 5.40 8.04 -10.58
N PRO A 92 5.10 9.11 -11.33
CA PRO A 92 5.41 10.46 -10.86
C PRO A 92 4.66 10.81 -9.57
N ALA A 93 3.44 10.29 -9.35
CA ALA A 93 2.72 10.48 -8.09
C ALA A 93 3.42 9.81 -6.89
N LEU A 94 3.92 8.58 -7.07
CA LEU A 94 4.69 7.87 -6.06
C LEU A 94 6.00 8.59 -5.73
N VAL A 95 6.75 8.99 -6.77
CA VAL A 95 8.01 9.73 -6.62
C VAL A 95 7.79 11.07 -5.93
N ALA A 96 6.76 11.83 -6.35
CA ALA A 96 6.41 13.09 -5.71
C ALA A 96 6.06 12.91 -4.23
N SER A 97 5.32 11.85 -3.89
CA SER A 97 4.96 11.53 -2.51
C SER A 97 6.17 11.11 -1.67
N ALA A 98 7.11 10.36 -2.25
CA ALA A 98 8.36 9.99 -1.60
C ALA A 98 9.24 11.21 -1.30
N LEU A 99 9.43 12.09 -2.30
CA LEU A 99 10.19 13.33 -2.14
C LEU A 99 9.53 14.25 -1.10
N ALA A 100 8.20 14.41 -1.17
CA ALA A 100 7.45 15.19 -0.19
C ALA A 100 7.62 14.62 1.22
N THR A 101 7.58 13.31 1.39
CA THR A 101 7.81 12.65 2.70
C THR A 101 9.22 12.90 3.23
N ALA A 102 10.22 12.97 2.35
CA ALA A 102 11.61 13.19 2.74
C ALA A 102 11.92 14.62 3.19
N VAL A 103 11.15 15.61 2.71
CA VAL A 103 11.43 17.05 2.96
C VAL A 103 10.41 17.73 3.87
N LEU A 104 9.17 17.23 3.93
CA LEU A 104 8.12 17.84 4.74
C LEU A 104 8.22 17.38 6.20
N GLY A 105 7.94 18.31 7.11
CA GLY A 105 7.78 18.04 8.53
C GLY A 105 6.38 18.39 9.03
N GLY A 106 6.08 18.06 10.28
CA GLY A 106 4.82 18.41 10.93
C GLY A 106 3.61 17.79 10.23
N ALA A 107 2.53 18.56 10.10
CA ALA A 107 1.25 18.05 9.63
C ALA A 107 1.23 17.63 8.13
N PRO A 108 1.83 18.37 7.18
CA PRO A 108 1.92 17.94 5.78
C PRO A 108 2.60 16.57 5.56
N LEU A 109 3.50 16.17 6.45
CA LEU A 109 4.18 14.87 6.39
C LEU A 109 3.19 13.69 6.45
N PHE A 110 2.11 13.80 7.22
CA PHE A 110 1.09 12.74 7.31
C PHE A 110 0.40 12.51 5.95
N PHE A 111 0.14 13.57 5.20
CA PHE A 111 -0.49 13.50 3.88
C PHE A 111 0.47 12.92 2.85
N ALA A 112 1.73 13.38 2.84
CA ALA A 112 2.76 12.85 1.95
C ALA A 112 3.03 11.36 2.21
N ALA A 113 3.17 10.96 3.48
CA ALA A 113 3.37 9.58 3.87
C ALA A 113 2.15 8.69 3.54
N THR A 114 0.93 9.21 3.74
CA THR A 114 -0.31 8.52 3.34
C THR A 114 -0.33 8.29 1.83
N ALA A 115 -0.09 9.34 1.03
CA ALA A 115 -0.06 9.24 -0.42
C ALA A 115 1.01 8.25 -0.90
N LEU A 116 2.20 8.27 -0.30
CA LEU A 116 3.29 7.33 -0.58
C LEU A 116 2.85 5.88 -0.39
N VAL A 117 2.19 5.57 0.72
CA VAL A 117 1.68 4.22 1.01
C VAL A 117 0.60 3.82 0.00
N LEU A 118 -0.37 4.70 -0.27
CA LEU A 118 -1.48 4.38 -1.17
C LEU A 118 -1.03 4.21 -2.62
N PHE A 119 -0.11 5.05 -3.11
CA PHE A 119 0.45 4.91 -4.46
C PHE A 119 1.41 3.72 -4.59
N SER A 120 1.85 3.12 -3.48
CA SER A 120 2.60 1.85 -3.53
C SER A 120 1.71 0.65 -3.88
N LEU A 121 0.39 0.74 -3.69
CA LEU A 121 -0.54 -0.38 -3.89
C LEU A 121 -0.60 -0.91 -5.34
N PRO A 122 -0.68 -0.08 -6.40
CA PRO A 122 -0.62 -0.57 -7.78
C PRO A 122 0.68 -1.34 -8.05
N TYR A 123 1.81 -0.84 -7.55
CA TYR A 123 3.11 -1.50 -7.68
C TYR A 123 3.20 -2.79 -6.86
N LEU A 124 2.55 -2.86 -5.70
CA LEU A 124 2.42 -4.10 -4.95
C LEU A 124 1.71 -5.17 -5.78
N PHE A 125 0.57 -4.85 -6.42
CA PHE A 125 -0.13 -5.79 -7.30
C PHE A 125 0.70 -6.17 -8.54
N GLN A 126 1.45 -5.22 -9.08
CA GLN A 126 2.38 -5.48 -10.18
C GLN A 126 3.53 -6.40 -9.76
N GLY A 127 4.14 -6.20 -8.58
CA GLY A 127 5.13 -7.13 -8.07
C GLY A 127 4.58 -8.54 -7.84
N LEU A 128 3.40 -8.63 -7.23
CA LEU A 128 2.73 -9.92 -6.97
C LEU A 128 2.43 -10.70 -8.25
N ALA A 129 2.03 -10.03 -9.32
CA ALA A 129 1.77 -10.73 -10.56
C ALA A 129 3.06 -11.14 -11.31
N VAL A 130 4.20 -10.47 -11.11
CA VAL A 130 5.52 -10.98 -11.55
C VAL A 130 5.87 -12.27 -10.81
N VAL A 131 5.69 -12.31 -9.49
CA VAL A 131 5.91 -13.53 -8.67
C VAL A 131 5.05 -14.69 -9.16
N HIS A 132 3.78 -14.44 -9.51
CA HIS A 132 2.92 -15.47 -10.09
C HIS A 132 3.38 -15.96 -11.45
N VAL A 133 3.84 -15.08 -12.33
CA VAL A 133 4.40 -15.48 -13.64
C VAL A 133 5.63 -16.35 -13.44
N LEU A 134 6.53 -15.97 -12.54
CA LEU A 134 7.74 -16.73 -12.24
C LEU A 134 7.41 -18.10 -11.64
N ALA A 135 6.46 -18.17 -10.71
CA ALA A 135 6.01 -19.42 -10.12
C ALA A 135 5.43 -20.39 -11.16
N ARG A 136 4.64 -19.90 -12.13
CA ARG A 136 4.04 -20.70 -13.21
C ARG A 136 5.06 -21.37 -14.13
N ARG A 137 6.32 -20.93 -14.13
CA ARG A 137 7.41 -21.57 -14.90
C ARG A 137 7.96 -22.83 -14.22
N THR A 138 7.62 -23.07 -12.96
CA THR A 138 8.01 -24.28 -12.25
C THR A 138 7.01 -25.41 -12.52
N ARG A 139 7.45 -26.66 -12.36
CA ARG A 139 6.60 -27.85 -12.55
C ARG A 139 5.42 -27.91 -11.56
N THR A 140 5.56 -27.27 -10.39
CA THR A 140 4.58 -27.27 -9.29
C THR A 140 4.39 -25.85 -8.74
N PRO A 141 3.71 -24.95 -9.47
CA PRO A 141 3.62 -23.52 -9.12
C PRO A 141 3.03 -23.23 -7.75
N ALA A 142 2.22 -24.15 -7.20
CA ALA A 142 1.68 -24.04 -5.85
C ALA A 142 2.77 -23.98 -4.78
N VAL A 143 3.85 -24.75 -4.92
CA VAL A 143 4.92 -24.83 -3.91
C VAL A 143 5.64 -23.49 -3.70
N PRO A 144 6.22 -22.84 -4.73
CA PRO A 144 6.88 -21.55 -4.56
C PRO A 144 5.90 -20.44 -4.17
N LEU A 145 4.63 -20.50 -4.59
CA LEU A 145 3.61 -19.53 -4.16
C LEU A 145 3.30 -19.68 -2.66
N THR A 146 3.06 -20.90 -2.18
CA THR A 146 2.82 -21.14 -0.75
C THR A 146 4.00 -20.68 0.09
N LEU A 147 5.23 -21.01 -0.33
CA LEU A 147 6.43 -20.57 0.38
C LEU A 147 6.56 -19.04 0.37
N PHE A 148 6.37 -18.41 -0.79
CA PHE A 148 6.43 -16.96 -0.93
C PHE A 148 5.43 -16.26 -0.01
N TYR A 149 4.18 -16.72 0.03
CA TYR A 149 3.16 -16.15 0.91
C TYR A 149 3.40 -16.42 2.40
N ALA A 150 3.97 -17.58 2.75
CA ALA A 150 4.38 -17.85 4.12
C ALA A 150 5.49 -16.88 4.55
N VAL A 151 6.53 -16.69 3.73
CA VAL A 151 7.60 -15.72 4.01
C VAL A 151 7.05 -14.30 4.04
N LEU A 152 6.13 -13.95 3.14
CA LEU A 152 5.46 -12.64 3.14
C LEU A 152 4.70 -12.37 4.43
N LEU A 153 4.10 -13.39 5.05
CA LEU A 153 3.37 -13.23 6.31
C LEU A 153 4.31 -13.01 7.51
N PHE A 154 5.46 -13.69 7.55
CA PHE A 154 6.40 -13.59 8.67
C PHE A 154 7.37 -12.40 8.53
N PHE A 155 7.74 -12.05 7.30
CA PHE A 155 8.68 -10.98 6.94
C PHE A 155 7.96 -9.85 6.19
N SER A 156 6.73 -9.54 6.59
CA SER A 156 5.82 -8.59 5.91
C SER A 156 6.49 -7.29 5.49
N TRP A 157 7.09 -6.54 6.41
CA TRP A 157 7.56 -5.20 6.10
C TRP A 157 8.74 -5.14 5.10
N PRO A 158 9.81 -5.96 5.17
CA PRO A 158 10.87 -5.94 4.16
C PRO A 158 10.41 -6.57 2.84
N LEU A 159 9.59 -7.63 2.90
CA LEU A 159 9.20 -8.34 1.68
C LEU A 159 8.16 -7.56 0.88
N VAL A 160 7.22 -6.86 1.53
CA VAL A 160 6.30 -5.94 0.85
C VAL A 160 7.05 -4.86 0.09
N LEU A 161 8.09 -4.27 0.69
CA LEU A 161 8.96 -3.31 0.00
C LEU A 161 9.67 -3.93 -1.20
N GLY A 162 10.18 -5.15 -1.05
CA GLY A 162 10.78 -5.90 -2.16
C GLY A 162 9.80 -6.13 -3.31
N VAL A 163 8.53 -6.47 -3.00
CA VAL A 163 7.49 -6.69 -4.01
C VAL A 163 7.09 -5.38 -4.70
N VAL A 164 6.96 -4.28 -3.97
CA VAL A 164 6.75 -2.95 -4.56
C VAL A 164 7.91 -2.59 -5.50
N GLY A 165 9.16 -2.86 -5.07
CA GLY A 165 10.36 -2.68 -5.89
C GLY A 165 10.33 -3.52 -7.18
N LEU A 166 9.93 -4.79 -7.08
CA LEU A 166 9.72 -5.64 -8.26
C LEU A 166 8.65 -5.08 -9.21
N GLY A 167 7.57 -4.52 -8.65
CA GLY A 167 6.54 -3.82 -9.43
C GLY A 167 7.09 -2.60 -10.18
N LEU A 168 7.93 -1.79 -9.54
CA LEU A 168 8.59 -0.64 -10.16
C LEU A 168 9.55 -1.05 -11.28
N VAL A 169 10.34 -2.11 -11.05
CA VAL A 169 11.25 -2.67 -12.07
C VAL A 169 10.45 -3.19 -13.27
N GLU A 170 9.32 -3.86 -13.02
CA GLU A 170 8.42 -4.33 -14.08
C GLU A 170 7.84 -3.18 -14.90
N ASP A 171 7.41 -2.10 -14.25
CA ASP A 171 6.83 -0.92 -14.92
C ASP A 171 7.85 -0.25 -15.85
N TRP A 172 9.10 -0.18 -15.41
CA TRP A 172 10.18 0.45 -16.15
C TRP A 172 10.76 -0.45 -17.27
N ALA A 173 11.00 -1.73 -16.98
CA ALA A 173 11.70 -2.64 -17.90
C ALA A 173 10.76 -3.51 -18.76
N GLY A 174 9.46 -3.56 -18.46
CA GLY A 174 8.49 -4.39 -19.16
C GLY A 174 8.84 -5.88 -19.11
N LEU A 175 9.36 -6.37 -17.98
CA LEU A 175 9.88 -7.73 -17.82
C LEU A 175 8.85 -8.78 -18.24
N ARG A 176 7.56 -8.64 -17.91
CA ARG A 176 6.48 -9.56 -18.31
C ARG A 176 6.35 -9.70 -19.81
N ARG A 177 6.48 -8.63 -20.60
CA ARG A 177 6.42 -8.73 -22.08
C ARG A 177 7.53 -9.59 -22.65
N ARG A 178 8.62 -9.81 -21.90
CA ARG A 178 9.74 -10.69 -22.27
C ARG A 178 9.66 -12.07 -21.62
N LEU A 179 8.80 -12.24 -20.61
CA LEU A 179 8.68 -13.47 -19.82
C LEU A 179 7.42 -14.30 -20.18
N ILE A 180 6.46 -13.71 -20.88
CA ILE A 180 5.27 -14.35 -21.44
C ILE A 180 5.55 -14.63 -22.92
#